data_AF-A0A973JMX3-F1
#
_entry.id   AF-A0A973JMX3-F1
#
_cell.length_a   1.000
_cell.length_b   1.000
_cell.length_c   1.000
_cell.angle_alpha   90.00
_cell.angle_beta   90.00
_cell.angle_gamma   90.00
#
_symmetry.space_group_name_H-M   'P 1'
#
loop_
_entity.id
_entity.type
_entity.pdbx_description
1 polymer ?
#
loop_
_entity_poly.entity_id
_entity_poly.type
_entity_poly.pdbx_seq_one_letter_code
_entity_poly.pdbx_strand_id
1 'polypeptide(L)'
;MSIKMYDELALEREINAGFGVDMEILQPIVYRVPISRSAEATLFLNNKKQLYLYISGQSKLLLGDIKKTVSRMGLVADIYFPPKGQPRYFEEAALSKFLEVFPGRKNVSDEDLIFYRTLVSYNPALILISEVKNGEIYQFDSDSHTSWRLATKFAYRRIKTS
;
A
#
# COMPACT_ATOMS: atom_id res chain seq x y z
N MET A 1 -10.74 -15.25 23.90
CA MET A 1 -10.40 -14.45 22.69
C MET A 1 -9.59 -15.33 21.76
N SER A 2 -9.87 -15.34 20.46
CA SER A 2 -9.14 -16.17 19.48
C SER A 2 -7.86 -15.47 18.99
N ILE A 3 -6.90 -16.23 18.49
CA ILE A 3 -5.63 -15.73 17.92
C ILE A 3 -5.89 -14.68 16.83
N LYS A 4 -6.90 -14.89 15.98
CA LYS A 4 -7.30 -13.96 14.91
C LYS A 4 -7.66 -12.56 15.43
N MET A 5 -8.34 -12.48 16.57
CA MET A 5 -8.77 -11.21 17.15
C MET A 5 -7.58 -10.40 17.70
N TYR A 6 -6.54 -11.08 18.20
CA TYR A 6 -5.30 -10.43 18.63
C TYR A 6 -4.50 -9.90 17.43
N ASP A 7 -4.44 -10.68 16.36
CA ASP A 7 -3.78 -10.32 15.10
C ASP A 7 -4.41 -9.08 14.44
N GLU A 8 -5.74 -9.01 14.41
CA GLU A 8 -6.49 -7.85 13.90
C GLU A 8 -6.21 -6.59 14.73
N LEU A 9 -6.30 -6.69 16.06
CA LEU A 9 -6.04 -5.56 16.96
C LEU A 9 -4.58 -5.07 16.87
N ALA A 10 -3.63 -5.98 16.66
CA ALA A 10 -2.23 -5.62 16.43
C ALA A 10 -2.07 -4.81 15.14
N LEU A 11 -2.71 -5.25 14.05
CA LEU A 11 -2.68 -4.55 12.78
C LEU A 11 -3.32 -3.16 12.86
N GLU A 12 -4.45 -3.02 13.54
CA GLU A 12 -5.10 -1.71 13.79
C GLU A 12 -4.15 -0.74 14.50
N ARG A 13 -3.43 -1.22 15.52
CA ARG A 13 -2.43 -0.43 16.25
C ARG A 13 -1.25 -0.04 15.37
N GLU A 14 -0.75 -0.96 14.55
CA GLU A 14 0.32 -0.67 13.59
C GLU A 14 -0.10 0.40 12.58
N ILE A 15 -1.34 0.32 12.07
CA ILE A 15 -1.90 1.30 11.15
C ILE A 15 -2.03 2.67 11.82
N ASN A 16 -2.56 2.72 13.04
CA ASN A 16 -2.70 3.96 13.79
C ASN A 16 -1.32 4.61 14.05
N ALA A 17 -0.36 3.84 14.56
CA ALA A 17 0.99 4.33 14.82
C ALA A 17 1.73 4.76 13.54
N GLY A 18 1.52 4.03 12.45
CA GLY A 18 2.19 4.26 11.17
C GLY A 18 1.61 5.42 10.36
N PHE A 19 0.31 5.67 10.42
CA PHE A 19 -0.39 6.58 9.51
C PHE A 19 -1.29 7.61 10.21
N GLY A 20 -1.51 7.49 11.53
CA GLY A 20 -2.44 8.33 12.27
C GLY A 20 -3.91 8.09 11.89
N VAL A 21 -4.21 6.92 11.30
CA VAL A 21 -5.57 6.56 10.89
C VAL A 21 -6.16 5.60 11.91
N ASP A 22 -7.26 6.00 12.53
CA ASP A 22 -8.05 5.12 13.37
C ASP A 22 -9.06 4.35 12.50
N MET A 23 -8.95 3.03 12.47
CA MET A 23 -9.83 2.16 11.71
C MET A 23 -10.00 0.81 12.40
N GLU A 24 -11.20 0.26 12.25
CA GLU A 24 -11.57 -1.06 12.75
C GLU A 24 -11.65 -2.03 11.57
N ILE A 25 -10.97 -3.16 11.69
CA ILE A 25 -10.97 -4.23 10.69
C ILE A 25 -12.26 -5.03 10.84
N LEU A 26 -13.12 -4.97 9.82
CA LEU A 26 -14.33 -5.77 9.76
C LEU A 26 -14.04 -7.20 9.30
N GLN A 27 -13.23 -7.32 8.24
CA GLN A 27 -12.97 -8.62 7.63
C GLN A 27 -11.66 -8.62 6.84
N PRO A 28 -10.69 -9.49 7.17
CA PRO A 28 -9.57 -9.78 6.28
C PRO A 28 -10.04 -10.58 5.06
N ILE A 29 -9.63 -10.14 3.87
CA ILE A 29 -9.82 -10.86 2.59
C ILE A 29 -8.64 -11.80 2.34
N VAL A 30 -7.43 -11.28 2.57
CA VAL A 30 -6.19 -12.06 2.67
C VAL A 30 -5.36 -11.51 3.82
N TYR A 31 -4.66 -12.38 4.55
CA TYR A 31 -3.89 -12.00 5.74
C TYR A 31 -2.44 -12.45 5.61
N ARG A 32 -1.51 -11.48 5.72
CA ARG A 32 -0.06 -11.70 5.64
C ARG A 32 0.38 -12.58 4.46
N VAL A 33 -0.21 -12.34 3.29
CA VAL A 33 0.20 -13.06 2.07
C VAL A 33 1.53 -12.52 1.57
N PRO A 34 2.44 -13.37 1.08
CA PRO A 34 3.71 -12.91 0.53
C PRO A 34 3.46 -12.05 -0.72
N ILE A 35 4.16 -10.93 -0.81
CA ILE A 35 4.20 -10.07 -2.01
C ILE A 35 5.61 -9.98 -2.61
N SER A 36 6.59 -10.51 -1.89
CA SER A 36 7.97 -10.72 -2.31
C SER A 36 8.60 -11.79 -1.39
N ARG A 37 9.91 -11.98 -1.45
CA ARG A 37 10.64 -12.84 -0.51
C ARG A 37 10.77 -12.27 0.91
N SER A 38 10.53 -10.96 1.10
CA SER A 38 10.83 -10.23 2.33
C SER A 38 9.73 -9.26 2.76
N ALA A 39 8.57 -9.33 2.10
CA ALA A 39 7.44 -8.46 2.39
C ALA A 39 6.11 -9.21 2.25
N GLU A 40 5.17 -8.80 3.07
CA GLU A 40 3.83 -9.38 3.19
C GLU A 40 2.78 -8.28 3.04
N ALA A 41 1.57 -8.70 2.70
CA ALA A 41 0.42 -7.82 2.61
C ALA A 41 -0.83 -8.41 3.27
N THR A 42 -1.62 -7.54 3.87
CA THR A 42 -2.95 -7.85 4.40
C THR A 42 -3.96 -6.94 3.71
N LEU A 43 -4.96 -7.55 3.06
CA LEU A 43 -6.06 -6.86 2.40
C LEU A 43 -7.31 -7.09 3.23
N PHE A 44 -8.01 -6.02 3.61
CA PHE A 44 -9.14 -6.12 4.53
C PHE A 44 -10.19 -5.03 4.26
N LEU A 45 -11.42 -5.32 4.66
CA LEU A 45 -12.49 -4.34 4.76
C LEU A 45 -12.48 -3.71 6.15
N ASN A 46 -12.72 -2.40 6.22
CA ASN A 46 -13.07 -1.76 7.48
C ASN A 46 -14.59 -1.85 7.75
N ASN A 47 -15.03 -1.37 8.91
CA ASN A 47 -16.46 -1.28 9.27
C ASN A 47 -17.32 -0.44 8.29
N LYS A 48 -16.72 0.47 7.53
CA LYS A 48 -17.36 1.24 6.43
C LYS A 48 -17.37 0.51 5.09
N LYS A 49 -16.98 -0.77 5.05
CA LYS A 49 -16.85 -1.60 3.83
C LYS A 49 -15.90 -1.00 2.78
N GLN A 50 -14.93 -0.20 3.21
CA GLN A 50 -13.85 0.29 2.36
C GLN A 50 -12.70 -0.71 2.39
N LEU A 51 -12.13 -1.00 1.23
CA LEU A 51 -11.05 -1.96 1.07
C LEU A 51 -9.69 -1.30 1.25
N TYR A 52 -8.89 -1.81 2.18
CA TYR A 52 -7.55 -1.33 2.48
C TYR A 52 -6.53 -2.43 2.25
N LEU A 53 -5.34 -2.02 1.80
CA LEU A 53 -4.16 -2.86 1.71
C LEU A 53 -3.08 -2.30 2.65
N TYR A 54 -2.64 -3.12 3.59
CA TYR A 54 -1.46 -2.86 4.41
C TYR A 54 -0.30 -3.72 3.89
N ILE A 55 0.87 -3.11 3.72
CA ILE A 55 2.10 -3.78 3.28
C ILE A 55 3.21 -3.46 4.27
N SER A 56 3.95 -4.49 4.67
CA SER A 56 5.14 -4.37 5.49
C SER A 56 6.20 -5.36 5.06
N GLY A 57 7.47 -5.00 5.21
CA GLY A 57 8.58 -5.92 4.92
C GLY A 57 9.85 -5.58 5.69
N GLN A 58 10.80 -6.51 5.69
CA GLN A 58 12.11 -6.29 6.32
C GLN A 58 13.03 -5.43 5.45
N SER A 59 12.86 -5.50 4.13
CA SER A 59 13.62 -4.72 3.17
C SER A 59 13.06 -3.32 2.99
N LYS A 60 13.88 -2.39 2.50
CA LYS A 60 13.41 -1.07 2.04
C LYS A 60 12.40 -1.27 0.90
N LEU A 61 11.23 -0.67 1.03
CA LEU A 61 10.22 -0.61 -0.04
C LEU A 61 10.09 0.84 -0.49
N LEU A 62 10.05 1.07 -1.80
CA LEU A 62 9.83 2.39 -2.37
C LEU A 62 8.39 2.54 -2.85
N LEU A 63 7.88 3.77 -2.94
CA LEU A 63 6.53 4.02 -3.48
C LEU A 63 6.35 3.39 -4.87
N GLY A 64 7.39 3.40 -5.71
CA GLY A 64 7.37 2.74 -7.02
C GLY A 64 7.16 1.22 -6.93
N ASP A 65 7.78 0.57 -5.96
CA ASP A 65 7.64 -0.87 -5.73
C ASP A 65 6.23 -1.19 -5.20
N ILE A 66 5.73 -0.40 -4.25
CA ILE A 66 4.38 -0.52 -3.72
C ILE A 66 3.33 -0.37 -4.83
N LYS A 67 3.47 0.63 -5.72
CA LYS A 67 2.60 0.80 -6.89
C LYS A 67 2.60 -0.43 -7.81
N LYS A 68 3.77 -1.00 -8.09
CA LYS A 68 3.89 -2.23 -8.89
C LYS A 68 3.23 -3.42 -8.19
N THR A 69 3.46 -3.60 -6.89
CA THR A 69 2.85 -4.65 -6.08
C THR A 69 1.33 -4.56 -6.09
N VAL A 70 0.74 -3.39 -5.83
CA VAL A 70 -0.71 -3.17 -5.88
C VAL A 70 -1.29 -3.62 -7.22
N SER A 71 -0.66 -3.23 -8.33
CA SER A 71 -1.13 -3.65 -9.66
C SER A 71 -0.98 -5.16 -9.89
N ARG A 72 0.10 -5.78 -9.41
CA ARG A 72 0.33 -7.23 -9.55
C ARG A 72 -0.61 -8.06 -8.68
N MET A 73 -1.04 -7.54 -7.53
CA MET A 73 -2.08 -8.15 -6.70
C MET A 73 -3.48 -8.10 -7.34
N GLY A 74 -3.64 -7.44 -8.50
CA GLY A 74 -4.96 -7.25 -9.14
C GLY A 74 -5.75 -6.07 -8.57
N LEU A 75 -5.09 -5.09 -7.93
CA LEU A 75 -5.77 -4.00 -7.25
C LEU A 75 -5.61 -2.66 -7.99
N VAL A 76 -6.56 -1.74 -7.75
CA VAL A 76 -6.48 -0.34 -8.18
C VAL A 76 -6.46 0.54 -6.92
N ALA A 77 -5.40 1.32 -6.75
CA ALA A 77 -5.30 2.26 -5.64
C ALA A 77 -6.14 3.50 -5.88
N ASP A 78 -6.78 3.98 -4.81
CA ASP A 78 -7.43 5.29 -4.72
C ASP A 78 -6.47 6.29 -4.03
N ILE A 79 -5.97 5.94 -2.85
CA ILE A 79 -5.14 6.81 -2.00
C ILE A 79 -3.98 6.01 -1.43
N TYR A 80 -2.78 6.60 -1.46
CA TYR A 80 -1.61 6.13 -0.71
C TYR A 80 -1.47 7.01 0.54
N PHE A 81 -1.64 6.45 1.74
CA PHE A 81 -1.61 7.23 2.96
C PHE A 81 -0.19 7.64 3.33
N PRO A 82 0.09 8.93 3.57
CA PRO A 82 1.41 9.33 4.00
C PRO A 82 1.73 8.79 5.40
N PRO A 83 2.97 8.36 5.65
CA PRO A 83 3.41 7.98 6.99
C PRO A 83 3.26 9.12 8.00
N LYS A 84 2.96 8.75 9.25
CA LYS A 84 2.89 9.63 10.42
C LYS A 84 1.97 10.84 10.24
N GLY A 85 0.94 10.71 9.40
CA GLY A 85 0.00 11.79 9.11
C GLY A 85 0.63 13.01 8.44
N GLN A 86 1.80 12.88 7.79
CA GLN A 86 2.50 13.99 7.14
C GLN A 86 2.01 14.19 5.70
N PRO A 87 1.06 15.10 5.40
CA PRO A 87 0.35 15.11 4.12
C PRO A 87 1.26 15.27 2.91
N ARG A 88 2.37 15.99 3.09
CA ARG A 88 3.35 16.32 2.05
C ARG A 88 4.55 15.37 2.02
N TYR A 89 4.53 14.27 2.76
CA TYR A 89 5.67 13.35 2.90
C TYR A 89 6.30 12.95 1.56
N PHE A 90 5.48 12.51 0.61
CA PHE A 90 5.97 12.07 -0.70
C PHE A 90 6.53 13.22 -1.53
N GLU A 91 5.96 14.41 -1.40
CA GLU A 91 6.38 15.60 -2.14
C GLU A 91 7.69 16.16 -1.60
N GLU A 92 7.79 16.32 -0.28
CA GLU A 92 8.99 16.83 0.40
C GLU A 92 10.18 15.88 0.19
N ALA A 93 9.96 14.57 0.33
CA ALA A 93 11.01 13.58 0.09
C ALA A 93 11.42 13.51 -1.39
N ALA A 94 10.47 13.67 -2.32
CA ALA A 94 10.78 13.74 -3.75
C ALA A 94 11.59 15.00 -4.09
N LEU A 95 11.19 16.15 -3.54
CA LEU A 95 11.88 17.42 -3.75
C LEU A 95 13.30 17.37 -3.19
N SER A 96 13.51 16.82 -1.99
CA SER A 96 14.84 16.63 -1.42
C SER A 96 15.73 15.83 -2.36
N LYS A 97 15.27 14.68 -2.85
CA LYS A 97 16.01 13.85 -3.80
C LYS A 97 16.26 14.52 -5.14
N PHE A 98 15.30 15.31 -5.62
CA PHE A 98 15.46 16.08 -6.85
C PHE A 98 16.57 17.12 -6.71
N LEU A 99 16.57 17.89 -5.62
CA LEU A 99 17.56 18.93 -5.34
C LEU A 99 18.96 18.35 -5.04
N GLU A 100 19.06 17.13 -4.51
CA GLU A 100 20.33 16.40 -4.41
C GLU A 100 20.98 16.17 -5.78
N VAL A 101 20.17 15.89 -6.81
CA VAL A 101 20.66 15.68 -8.19
C VAL A 101 20.82 17.00 -8.94
N PHE A 102 19.94 17.97 -8.70
CA PHE A 102 19.88 19.26 -9.40
C PHE A 102 19.86 20.47 -8.43
N PRO A 103 20.97 20.73 -7.70
CA PRO A 103 20.99 21.72 -6.61
C PRO A 103 20.75 23.17 -7.06
N GLY A 104 21.02 23.50 -8.33
CA GLY A 104 20.84 24.85 -8.87
C GLY A 104 19.43 25.18 -9.38
N ARG A 105 18.50 24.21 -9.37
CA ARG A 105 17.16 24.39 -9.93
C ARG A 105 16.27 25.11 -8.91
N LYS A 106 15.73 26.27 -9.29
CA LYS A 106 14.87 27.11 -8.41
C LYS A 106 13.37 26.90 -8.61
N ASN A 107 12.96 26.57 -9.84
CA ASN A 107 11.57 26.31 -10.19
C ASN A 107 11.44 24.80 -10.47
N VAL A 108 10.81 24.09 -9.55
CA VAL A 108 10.57 22.65 -9.65
C VAL A 108 9.08 22.46 -9.88
N SER A 109 8.73 21.83 -11.01
CA SER A 109 7.34 21.51 -11.35
C SER A 109 6.92 20.17 -10.76
N ASP A 110 5.61 19.90 -10.73
CA ASP A 110 5.10 18.61 -10.30
C ASP A 110 5.52 17.45 -11.23
N GLU A 111 5.70 17.73 -12.52
CA GLU A 111 6.18 16.77 -13.52
C GLU A 111 7.61 16.33 -13.23
N ASP A 112 8.47 17.28 -12.84
CA ASP A 112 9.87 17.00 -12.45
C ASP A 112 9.93 16.01 -11.28
N LEU A 113 8.93 16.05 -10.37
CA LEU A 113 8.91 15.22 -9.17
C LEU A 113 8.28 13.83 -9.38
N ILE A 114 7.63 13.55 -10.51
CA ILE A 114 6.91 12.27 -10.73
C ILE A 114 7.83 11.08 -10.50
N PHE A 115 9.00 11.08 -11.14
CA PHE A 115 9.98 10.00 -11.00
C PHE A 115 10.52 9.93 -9.57
N TYR A 116 10.88 11.07 -8.97
CA TYR A 116 11.48 11.11 -7.63
C TYR A 116 10.53 10.67 -6.53
N ARG A 117 9.22 10.93 -6.68
CA ARG A 117 8.18 10.36 -5.78
C ARG A 117 8.25 8.84 -5.75
N THR A 118 8.55 8.18 -6.87
CA THR A 118 8.67 6.70 -6.90
C THR A 118 9.84 6.16 -6.09
N LEU A 119 10.85 6.99 -5.82
CA LEU A 119 12.06 6.64 -5.07
C LEU A 119 11.94 6.91 -3.56
N VAL A 120 10.80 7.47 -3.12
CA VAL A 120 10.53 7.76 -1.72
C VAL A 120 10.29 6.45 -0.97
N SER A 121 10.90 6.32 0.21
CA SER A 121 10.73 5.14 1.07
C SER A 121 9.28 5.05 1.53
N TYR A 122 8.71 3.85 1.50
CA TYR A 122 7.32 3.63 1.90
C TYR A 122 7.14 2.23 2.50
N ASN A 123 7.52 2.10 3.77
CA ASN A 123 7.42 0.88 4.56
C ASN A 123 7.25 1.25 6.06
N PRO A 124 6.15 0.84 6.73
CA PRO A 124 4.99 0.18 6.14
C PRO A 124 4.27 1.09 5.13
N ALA A 125 3.39 0.51 4.33
CA ALA A 125 2.54 1.21 3.38
C ALA A 125 1.06 0.87 3.62
N LEU A 126 0.20 1.89 3.53
CA LEU A 126 -1.25 1.76 3.69
C LEU A 126 -1.94 2.40 2.49
N ILE A 127 -2.79 1.64 1.83
CA ILE A 127 -3.41 2.04 0.57
C ILE A 127 -4.92 1.82 0.66
N LEU A 128 -5.70 2.84 0.30
CA LEU A 128 -7.11 2.68 0.02
C LEU A 128 -7.28 2.13 -1.40
N ILE A 129 -8.03 1.05 -1.53
CA ILE A 129 -8.28 0.39 -2.81
C ILE A 129 -9.63 0.83 -3.35
N SER A 130 -9.67 1.25 -4.61
CA SER A 130 -10.91 1.59 -5.31
C SER A 130 -11.54 0.36 -5.96
N GLU A 131 -10.74 -0.62 -6.38
CA GLU A 131 -11.23 -1.77 -7.15
C GLU A 131 -10.31 -2.99 -7.06
N VAL A 132 -10.90 -4.18 -7.13
CA VAL A 132 -10.22 -5.45 -7.46
C VAL A 132 -10.51 -5.79 -8.91
N LYS A 133 -9.48 -5.76 -9.75
CA LYS A 133 -9.54 -6.07 -11.18
C LYS A 133 -9.98 -7.51 -11.36
N ASN A 134 -10.97 -7.73 -12.22
CA ASN A 134 -11.50 -9.05 -12.57
C ASN A 134 -12.01 -9.90 -11.37
N GLY A 135 -12.11 -9.31 -10.17
CA GLY A 135 -12.47 -10.03 -8.96
C GLY A 135 -11.43 -11.04 -8.47
N GLU A 136 -10.15 -10.87 -8.85
CA GLU A 136 -9.07 -11.81 -8.51
C GLU A 136 -7.94 -11.11 -7.75
N ILE A 137 -7.53 -11.70 -6.63
CA ILE A 137 -6.43 -11.21 -5.82
C ILE A 137 -5.26 -12.18 -5.94
N TYR A 138 -4.08 -11.65 -6.25
CA TYR A 138 -2.87 -12.43 -6.45
C TYR A 138 -1.88 -12.24 -5.30
N GLN A 139 -1.06 -13.26 -5.05
CA GLN A 139 0.08 -13.24 -4.12
C GLN A 139 1.36 -13.69 -4.83
N PHE A 140 2.50 -13.29 -4.29
CA PHE A 140 3.80 -13.76 -4.78
C PHE A 140 3.97 -15.25 -4.50
N ASP A 141 4.51 -15.97 -5.47
CA ASP A 141 4.88 -17.38 -5.34
C ASP A 141 6.14 -17.63 -6.17
N SER A 142 7.26 -17.92 -5.49
CA SER A 142 8.57 -18.14 -6.13
C SER A 142 8.57 -19.31 -7.10
N ASP A 143 7.65 -20.25 -6.93
CA ASP A 143 7.64 -21.52 -7.65
C ASP A 143 6.71 -21.46 -8.88
N SER A 144 5.99 -20.34 -9.05
CA SER A 144 5.13 -20.09 -10.20
C SER A 144 5.89 -19.45 -11.37
N HIS A 145 5.51 -19.81 -12.61
CA HIS A 145 6.15 -19.29 -13.83
C HIS A 145 6.12 -17.76 -13.94
N THR A 146 5.08 -17.11 -13.44
CA THR A 146 4.90 -15.65 -13.45
C THR A 146 5.38 -14.99 -12.14
N SER A 147 5.84 -15.79 -11.17
CA SER A 147 6.10 -15.40 -9.78
C SER A 147 4.87 -14.89 -9.00
N TRP A 148 3.65 -15.06 -9.53
CA TRP A 148 2.39 -14.65 -8.93
C TRP A 148 1.31 -15.71 -9.16
N ARG A 149 0.57 -16.04 -8.11
CA ARG A 149 -0.58 -16.98 -8.17
C ARG A 149 -1.83 -16.36 -7.58
N LEU A 150 -2.99 -16.91 -7.97
CA LEU A 150 -4.26 -16.55 -7.37
C LEU A 150 -4.25 -16.90 -5.87
N ALA A 151 -4.52 -15.92 -5.02
CA ALA A 151 -4.69 -16.11 -3.58
C ALA A 151 -6.16 -16.37 -3.25
N THR A 152 -7.07 -15.54 -3.78
CA THR A 152 -8.52 -15.69 -3.60
C THR A 152 -9.29 -14.92 -4.66
N LYS A 153 -10.58 -15.20 -4.78
CA LYS A 153 -11.52 -14.43 -5.60
C LYS A 153 -12.33 -13.51 -4.70
N PHE A 154 -12.38 -12.22 -5.04
CA PHE A 154 -13.14 -11.21 -4.32
C PHE A 154 -13.47 -10.05 -5.26
N ALA A 155 -14.76 -9.83 -5.51
CA ALA A 155 -15.21 -8.71 -6.33
C ALA A 155 -15.45 -7.47 -5.46
N TYR A 156 -14.84 -6.35 -5.83
CA TYR A 156 -15.01 -5.09 -5.14
C TYR A 156 -14.77 -3.91 -6.10
N ARG A 157 -15.67 -2.93 -6.06
CA ARG A 157 -15.50 -1.63 -6.71
C ARG A 157 -16.20 -0.57 -5.86
N ARG A 158 -15.46 0.45 -5.47
CA ARG A 158 -15.97 1.60 -4.72
C ARG A 158 -16.75 2.52 -5.67
N ILE A 159 -18.00 2.79 -5.34
CA ILE A 159 -18.80 3.81 -6.03
C ILE A 159 -18.43 5.16 -5.45
N LYS A 160 -17.90 6.06 -6.28
CA LYS A 160 -17.68 7.46 -5.92
C LYS A 160 -19.00 8.19 -6.15
N THR A 161 -19.70 8.55 -5.09
CA THR A 161 -20.85 9.45 -5.17
C THR A 161 -20.30 10.88 -5.20
N SER A 162 -20.61 11.62 -6.27
CA SER A 162 -20.25 13.02 -6.49
C SER A 162 -20.92 13.98 -5.51
#